data_AF-A0A1S3XD03-F1
#
_entry.id   AF-A0A1S3XD03-F1
#
_cell.length_a   1.000
_cell.length_b   1.000
_cell.length_c   1.000
_cell.angle_alpha   90.00
_cell.angle_beta   90.00
_cell.angle_gamma   90.00
#
_symmetry.space_group_name_H-M   'P 1'
#
loop_
_entity.id
_entity.type
_entity.pdbx_description
1 polymer ?
#
loop_
_entity_poly.entity_id
_entity_poly.type
_entity_poly.pdbx_seq_one_letter_code
_entity_poly.pdbx_strand_id
1 'polypeptide(L)' 'MKDKGADPYDLKQQENVLAESRMMVPDCRKRLEAALDDLKGTLVELEETDQKDGPEFEEAQTIVADVEKLFESLEV' A
#
# COMPACT_ATOMS: atom_id res chain seq x y z
N MET A 1 -9.44 16.37 18.48
CA MET A 1 -9.86 16.08 19.88
C MET A 1 -8.95 16.77 20.87
N LYS A 2 -7.62 16.69 20.69
CA LYS A 2 -6.64 17.45 21.47
C LYS A 2 -6.88 18.97 21.41
N ASP A 3 -6.96 19.55 20.21
CA ASP A 3 -7.18 21.00 20.04
C ASP A 3 -8.58 21.49 20.43
N LYS A 4 -9.52 20.55 20.63
CA LYS A 4 -10.89 20.84 21.06
C LYS A 4 -11.05 20.73 22.59
N GLY A 5 -9.97 20.46 23.33
CA GLY A 5 -10.01 20.30 24.78
C GLY A 5 -10.83 19.10 25.24
N ALA A 6 -10.86 18.01 24.46
CA ALA A 6 -11.52 16.77 24.85
C ALA A 6 -10.92 16.24 26.17
N ASP A 7 -11.72 15.56 26.98
CA ASP A 7 -11.28 15.12 28.28
C ASP A 7 -10.22 13.99 28.17
N PRO A 8 -9.42 13.77 29.23
CA PRO A 8 -8.33 12.80 29.19
C PRO A 8 -8.74 11.35 28.90
N TYR A 9 -9.94 10.92 29.30
CA TYR A 9 -10.44 9.57 29.05
C TYR A 9 -10.74 9.38 27.56
N ASP A 10 -11.47 10.33 26.96
CA ASP A 10 -11.76 10.34 25.52
C ASP A 10 -10.46 10.39 24.69
N LEU A 11 -9.50 11.23 25.09
CA LEU A 11 -8.20 11.29 24.43
C LEU A 11 -7.46 9.95 24.52
N LYS A 12 -7.45 9.31 25.69
CA LYS A 12 -6.77 8.02 25.88
C LYS A 12 -7.41 6.92 25.04
N GLN A 13 -8.74 6.90 24.95
CA GLN A 13 -9.45 5.95 24.10
C GLN A 13 -9.04 6.12 22.63
N GLN A 14 -8.96 7.36 22.16
CA GLN A 14 -8.64 7.65 20.76
C GLN A 14 -7.17 7.39 20.43
N GLU A 15 -6.28 7.55 21.41
CA GLU A 15 -4.89 7.12 21.28
C GLU A 15 -4.76 5.61 21.15
N ASN A 16 -5.58 4.83 21.86
CA ASN A 16 -5.61 3.37 21.70
C ASN A 16 -6.14 2.99 20.31
N VAL A 17 -7.24 3.60 19.86
CA VAL A 17 -7.80 3.38 18.50
C VAL A 17 -6.76 3.71 17.43
N LEU A 18 -6.03 4.82 17.59
CA LEU A 18 -4.96 5.20 16.68
C LEU A 18 -3.82 4.17 16.68
N ALA A 19 -3.41 3.69 17.85
CA ALA A 19 -2.36 2.67 17.98
C ALA A 19 -2.77 1.37 17.30
N GLU A 20 -3.99 0.87 17.57
CA GLU A 20 -4.54 -0.34 16.95
C GLU A 20 -4.62 -0.22 15.42
N SER A 21 -5.06 0.94 14.93
CA SER A 21 -5.11 1.21 13.49
C SER A 21 -3.71 1.21 12.85
N ARG A 22 -2.72 1.80 13.54
CA ARG A 22 -1.33 1.85 13.06
C ARG A 22 -0.65 0.49 13.09
N MET A 23 -1.00 -0.40 14.02
CA MET A 23 -0.44 -1.75 14.07
C MET A 23 -0.78 -2.60 12.83
N MET A 24 -1.84 -2.25 12.10
CA MET A 24 -2.22 -2.95 10.86
C MET A 24 -1.41 -2.51 9.64
N VAL A 25 -0.88 -1.29 9.65
CA VAL A 25 -0.18 -0.70 8.49
C VAL A 25 1.03 -1.54 8.03
N PRO A 26 1.89 -2.06 8.92
CA PRO A 26 3.02 -2.90 8.50
C PRO A 26 2.60 -4.18 7.77
N ASP A 27 1.54 -4.85 8.24
CA ASP A 27 1.05 -6.07 7.58
C ASP A 27 0.42 -5.76 6.22
N CYS A 28 -0.36 -4.67 6.12
CA CYS A 28 -0.88 -4.19 4.84
C CYS A 28 0.25 -3.87 3.85
N ARG A 29 1.30 -3.18 4.30
CA ARG A 29 2.49 -2.88 3.48
C ARG A 29 3.15 -4.16 2.97
N LYS A 30 3.42 -5.12 3.85
CA LYS A 30 4.04 -6.39 3.48
C LYS A 30 3.22 -7.17 2.44
N ARG A 31 1.89 -7.19 2.59
CA ARG A 31 1.00 -7.84 1.61
C ARG A 31 1.01 -7.12 0.26
N LEU A 32 1.08 -5.79 0.27
CA LEU A 32 1.17 -5.00 -0.96
C LEU A 32 2.52 -5.19 -1.66
N GLU A 33 3.63 -5.25 -0.92
CA GLU A 33 4.96 -5.58 -1.46
C GLU A 33 4.96 -6.96 -2.13
N ALA A 34 4.41 -7.98 -1.47
CA ALA A 34 4.32 -9.33 -2.04
C ALA A 34 3.45 -9.38 -3.32
N ALA A 35 2.32 -8.66 -3.34
CA ALA A 35 1.46 -8.58 -4.52
C ALA A 35 2.12 -7.81 -5.67
N LEU A 36 2.91 -6.78 -5.36
CA LEU A 36 3.68 -6.03 -6.36
C LEU A 36 4.74 -6.93 -7.01
N ASP A 37 5.48 -7.69 -6.21
CA ASP A 37 6.50 -8.62 -6.71
C ASP A 37 5.88 -9.71 -7.61
N ASP A 38 4.73 -10.26 -7.21
CA ASP A 38 3.99 -11.26 -7.99
C ASP A 38 3.48 -10.68 -9.33
N LEU A 39 2.94 -9.47 -9.31
CA LEU A 39 2.49 -8.78 -10.53
C LEU A 39 3.65 -8.48 -11.48
N LYS A 40 4.79 -8.00 -10.95
CA LYS A 40 6.01 -7.78 -11.75
C LYS A 40 6.52 -9.08 -12.37
N GLY A 41 6.54 -10.17 -11.60
CA GLY A 41 6.91 -11.49 -12.11
C GLY A 41 6.01 -11.92 -13.27
N THR A 42 4.70 -11.77 -13.11
CA THR A 42 3.71 -12.07 -14.16
C THR A 42 3.94 -11.23 -15.42
N LEU A 43 4.23 -9.92 -15.28
CA LEU A 43 4.52 -9.06 -16.43
C LEU A 43 5.75 -9.52 -17.20
N VAL A 44 6.82 -9.95 -16.51
CA VAL A 44 8.02 -10.51 -17.14
C VAL A 44 7.68 -11.79 -17.92
N GLU A 45 6.88 -12.69 -17.35
CA GLU A 45 6.46 -13.91 -18.06
C GLU A 45 5.63 -13.61 -19.33
N LEU A 46 4.78 -12.58 -19.29
CA LEU A 46 4.01 -12.12 -20.45
C LEU A 46 4.90 -11.48 -21.52
N GLU A 47 5.94 -10.75 -21.12
CA GLU A 47 6.95 -10.22 -22.05
C GLU A 47 7.74 -11.36 -22.73
N GLU A 48 8.13 -12.39 -21.99
CA GLU A 48 8.86 -13.56 -22.52
C GLU A 48 8.02 -14.39 -23.51
N THR A 49 6.70 -14.38 -23.35
CA THR A 49 5.75 -15.12 -24.20
C THR A 49 5.14 -14.27 -25.33
N ASP A 50 5.58 -13.01 -25.47
CA ASP A 50 5.07 -12.01 -26.43
C ASP A 50 3.55 -11.75 -26.28
N GLN A 51 3.04 -11.85 -25.04
CA GLN A 51 1.63 -11.61 -24.64
C GLN A 51 1.45 -10.28 -23.91
N LYS A 52 2.23 -9.27 -24.31
CA LYS A 52 2.26 -7.94 -23.69
C LYS A 52 1.34 -6.91 -24.34
N ASP A 53 0.57 -7.32 -25.35
CA ASP A 53 -0.33 -6.44 -26.09
C ASP A 53 -1.73 -6.51 -25.49
N GLY A 54 -2.18 -5.42 -24.88
CA GLY A 54 -3.53 -5.31 -24.35
C GLY A 54 -3.67 -4.21 -23.29
N PRO A 55 -4.88 -3.68 -23.09
CA PRO A 55 -5.13 -2.66 -22.08
C PRO A 55 -4.81 -3.14 -20.66
N GLU A 56 -4.93 -4.44 -20.38
CA GLU A 56 -4.64 -5.04 -19.08
C GLU A 56 -3.14 -5.00 -18.74
N PHE A 57 -2.27 -5.17 -19.74
CA PHE A 57 -0.82 -5.11 -19.56
C PHE A 57 -0.38 -3.66 -19.27
N GLU A 58 -0.91 -2.70 -20.03
CA GLU A 58 -0.65 -1.26 -19.81
C GLU A 58 -1.18 -0.78 -18.45
N GLU A 59 -2.36 -1.25 -18.05
CA GLU A 59 -2.95 -0.94 -16.74
C GLU A 59 -2.10 -1.54 -15.60
N ALA A 60 -1.66 -2.79 -15.74
CA ALA A 60 -0.78 -3.42 -14.77
C ALA A 60 0.56 -2.67 -14.61
N GLN A 61 1.17 -2.22 -15.70
CA GLN A 61 2.39 -1.38 -15.63
C GLN A 61 2.12 -0.05 -14.92
N THR A 62 0.97 0.57 -15.16
CA THR A 62 0.58 1.81 -14.48
C THR A 62 0.40 1.58 -12.98
N ILE A 63 -0.28 0.50 -12.59
CA ILE A 63 -0.47 0.13 -11.17
C ILE A 63 0.88 -0.14 -10.50
N VAL A 64 1.81 -0.83 -11.16
CA VAL A 64 3.16 -1.05 -10.64
C VAL A 64 3.84 0.28 -10.33
N ALA A 65 3.83 1.22 -11.27
CA ALA A 65 4.46 2.54 -11.08
C ALA A 65 3.82 3.34 -9.93
N ASP A 66 2.49 3.31 -9.81
CA ASP A 66 1.76 4.00 -8.75
C ASP A 66 2.09 3.42 -7.36
N VAL A 67 2.18 2.09 -7.26
CA VAL A 67 2.51 1.41 -6.00
C VAL A 67 3.99 1.61 -5.62
N GLU A 68 4.91 1.60 -6.59
CA GLU A 68 6.32 1.93 -6.34
C GLU A 68 6.48 3.34 -5.78
N LYS A 69 5.80 4.32 -6.39
CA LYS A 69 5.79 5.71 -5.91
C LYS A 69 5.20 5.85 -4.51
N LEU A 70 4.19 5.04 -4.18
CA LEU A 70 3.65 4.98 -2.83
C LEU A 70 4.74 4.56 -1.83
N PHE A 71 5.53 3.53 -2.15
CA PHE A 71 6.61 3.08 -1.28
C PHE A 71 7.74 4.10 -1.12
N GLU A 72 8.14 4.77 -2.20
CA GLU A 72 9.13 5.87 -2.14
C GLU A 72 8.65 7.01 -1.20
N SER A 73 7.35 7.33 -1.24
CA SER A 73 6.78 8.38 -0.39
C SER A 73 6.65 7.99 1.08
N LEU A 74 6.69 6.69 1.40
CA LEU A 74 6.52 6.13 2.74
C LEU A 74 7.85 5.85 3.46
N GLU A 75 9.00 6.06 2.81
CA GLU A 75 10.34 5.92 3.41
C GLU A 75 10.86 7.17 4.15
N VAL A 76 9.95 8.09 4.55
CA VAL A 76 10.27 9.31 5.32
C VAL A 76 9.89 9.20 6.80
#